data_AF-A0A1V8UIJ5-F1
#
_entry.id   AF-A0A1V8UIJ5-F1
#
_cell.length_a   1.000
_cell.length_b   1.000
_cell.length_c   1.000
_cell.angle_alpha   90.00
_cell.angle_beta   90.00
_cell.angle_gamma   90.00
#
_symmetry.space_group_name_H-M   'P 1'
#
loop_
_entity.id
_entity.type
_entity.pdbx_description
1 polymer ?
#
loop_
_entity_poly.entity_id
_entity_poly.type
_entity_poly.pdbx_seq_one_letter_code
_entity_poly.pdbx_strand_id
1 'polypeptide(L)'
;TVASTCSNTVVITNSGGLNVLPFANNPNVTAILAAHLGGQEAGNSIVDVLYGAVNPSGHLPYTIAREESDYSFAPIANSTALLETTDIYAWQSDFTEHLLIDYRHFDYYNISVDYEFGFGLSYTTFSMSNLAITASSSSLTATAAPAKIAPGGNPGLWETVYTVTATVSNTGSVAGAAVPQLYLGLPQPTADLDDITPVKVLRGFEKIYLEAGASATATFELMRRDISYWDIISQDWVIGASTIGVFAGFSSRDIRATGSFTPLSGTGSGGNGGGYSNGTASATASATATASGSVSGSATGSGTASASATASGYGWGNGWNHHYGGDQKGPWGNAHHWGPPKQ
;
A
#
# COMPACT_ATOMS: atom_id res chain seq x y z
N THR A 1 12.03 -30.84 13.95
CA THR A 1 11.21 -30.19 12.90
C THR A 1 11.90 -30.39 11.56
N VAL A 2 11.27 -30.13 10.41
CA VAL A 2 11.96 -30.24 9.10
C VAL A 2 13.25 -29.41 9.09
N ALA A 3 13.18 -28.17 9.59
CA ALA A 3 14.33 -27.29 9.73
C ALA A 3 15.43 -27.80 10.68
N SER A 4 15.17 -28.77 11.59
CA SER A 4 16.23 -29.36 12.42
C SER A 4 17.06 -30.42 11.69
N THR A 5 16.59 -30.88 10.52
CA THR A 5 17.26 -31.92 9.72
C THR A 5 17.58 -31.49 8.29
N CYS A 6 17.09 -30.33 7.85
CA CYS A 6 17.35 -29.76 6.53
C CYS A 6 17.76 -28.29 6.65
N SER A 7 18.99 -27.94 6.26
CA SER A 7 19.52 -26.57 6.33
C SER A 7 19.06 -25.64 5.20
N ASN A 8 18.28 -26.15 4.24
CA ASN A 8 17.73 -25.37 3.13
C ASN A 8 16.22 -25.58 3.02
N THR A 9 15.50 -25.25 4.09
CA THR A 9 14.05 -25.41 4.16
C THR A 9 13.37 -24.18 3.55
N VAL A 10 12.56 -24.40 2.51
CA VAL A 10 11.65 -23.38 1.96
C VAL A 10 10.25 -23.61 2.52
N VAL A 11 9.64 -22.55 3.08
CA VAL A 11 8.29 -22.61 3.65
C VAL A 11 7.31 -21.90 2.75
N ILE A 12 6.19 -22.55 2.43
CA ILE A 12 5.09 -21.97 1.67
C ILE A 12 3.84 -22.04 2.53
N THR A 13 3.24 -20.89 2.84
CA THR A 13 2.00 -20.83 3.62
C THR A 13 0.81 -20.64 2.69
N ASN A 14 -0.25 -21.43 2.90
CA ASN A 14 -1.54 -21.26 2.26
C ASN A 14 -2.57 -20.99 3.36
N SER A 15 -2.92 -19.73 3.57
CA SER A 15 -3.76 -19.28 4.67
C SER A 15 -4.72 -18.18 4.22
N GLY A 16 -5.83 -18.05 4.95
CA GLY A 16 -6.84 -17.03 4.69
C GLY A 16 -6.52 -15.65 5.28
N GLY A 17 -5.40 -15.48 5.99
CA GLY A 17 -5.08 -14.22 6.65
C GLY A 17 -3.85 -14.27 7.55
N LEU A 18 -3.87 -13.47 8.61
CA LEU A 18 -2.77 -13.24 9.56
C LEU A 18 -2.24 -14.56 10.13
N ASN A 19 -0.92 -14.76 10.07
CA ASN A 19 -0.23 -15.82 10.79
C ASN A 19 1.04 -15.23 11.38
N VAL A 20 1.30 -15.50 12.66
CA VAL A 20 2.65 -15.33 13.21
C VAL A 20 3.57 -16.40 12.64
N LEU A 21 4.84 -16.06 12.43
CA LEU A 21 5.81 -16.94 11.78
C LEU A 21 6.98 -17.24 12.73
N PRO A 22 6.77 -18.05 13.80
CA PRO A 22 7.79 -18.29 14.83
C PRO A 22 9.07 -18.97 14.32
N PHE A 23 9.06 -19.48 13.10
CA PHE A 23 10.22 -20.06 12.42
C PHE A 23 10.96 -19.08 11.50
N ALA A 24 10.50 -17.82 11.35
CA ALA A 24 11.04 -16.85 10.40
C ALA A 24 12.54 -16.57 10.61
N ASN A 25 13.00 -16.59 11.86
CA ASN A 25 14.39 -16.34 12.23
C ASN A 25 15.24 -17.62 12.35
N ASN A 26 14.71 -18.78 11.95
CA ASN A 26 15.47 -20.03 11.96
C ASN A 26 16.49 -20.03 10.81
N PRO A 27 17.80 -20.21 11.07
CA PRO A 27 18.82 -20.13 10.02
C PRO A 27 18.72 -21.21 8.94
N ASN A 28 18.00 -22.30 9.21
CA ASN A 28 17.76 -23.37 8.25
C ASN A 28 16.51 -23.13 7.38
N VAL A 29 15.74 -22.07 7.65
CA VAL A 29 14.64 -21.60 6.79
C VAL A 29 15.20 -20.53 5.86
N THR A 30 15.36 -20.87 4.59
CA THR A 30 16.09 -20.04 3.61
C THR A 30 15.17 -19.20 2.72
N ALA A 31 13.88 -19.52 2.66
CA ALA A 31 12.86 -18.71 2.01
C ALA A 31 11.47 -18.97 2.61
N ILE A 32 10.62 -17.94 2.59
CA ILE A 32 9.22 -17.99 3.05
C ILE A 32 8.34 -17.32 1.99
N LEU A 33 7.29 -18.01 1.55
CA LEU A 33 6.33 -17.51 0.58
C LEU A 33 4.91 -17.60 1.15
N ALA A 34 4.19 -16.48 1.16
CA ALA A 34 2.76 -16.44 1.49
C ALA A 34 1.91 -16.58 0.23
N ALA A 35 1.52 -17.82 -0.10
CA ALA A 35 0.75 -18.15 -1.30
C ALA A 35 -0.78 -17.94 -1.14
N HIS A 36 -1.23 -17.63 0.08
CA HIS A 36 -2.64 -17.37 0.41
C HIS A 36 -3.57 -18.49 -0.07
N LEU A 37 -4.60 -18.16 -0.87
CA LEU A 37 -5.60 -19.10 -1.36
C LEU A 37 -5.53 -19.16 -2.90
N GLY A 38 -4.58 -19.92 -3.44
CA GLY A 38 -4.28 -19.99 -4.88
C GLY A 38 -5.32 -20.68 -5.77
N GLY A 39 -6.49 -21.09 -5.22
CA GLY A 39 -7.55 -21.76 -5.97
C GLY A 39 -7.10 -23.07 -6.64
N GLN A 40 -7.74 -23.42 -7.76
CA GLN A 40 -7.45 -24.68 -8.47
C GLN A 40 -6.04 -24.73 -9.09
N GLU A 41 -5.39 -23.59 -9.32
CA GLU A 41 -4.05 -23.49 -9.92
C GLU A 41 -2.94 -23.29 -8.88
N ALA A 42 -3.21 -23.56 -7.60
CA ALA A 42 -2.25 -23.31 -6.51
C ALA A 42 -0.90 -24.02 -6.74
N GLY A 43 -0.91 -25.24 -7.28
CA GLY A 43 0.31 -26.01 -7.57
C GLY A 43 1.11 -25.45 -8.75
N ASN A 44 0.45 -25.11 -9.85
CA ASN A 44 1.11 -24.57 -11.04
C ASN A 44 1.72 -23.20 -10.75
N SER A 45 0.93 -22.31 -10.15
CA SER A 45 1.34 -20.93 -9.86
C SER A 45 2.53 -20.83 -8.91
N ILE A 46 2.61 -21.67 -7.87
CA ILE A 46 3.74 -21.62 -6.94
C ILE A 46 5.02 -22.20 -7.55
N VAL A 47 4.92 -23.23 -8.39
CA VAL A 47 6.08 -23.83 -9.06
C VAL A 47 6.71 -22.84 -10.04
N ASP A 48 5.90 -22.08 -10.78
CA ASP A 48 6.41 -21.03 -11.68
C ASP A 48 7.26 -19.99 -10.95
N VAL A 49 6.86 -19.62 -9.71
CA VAL A 49 7.64 -18.71 -8.87
C VAL A 49 8.91 -19.41 -8.37
N LEU A 50 8.80 -20.58 -7.75
CA LEU A 50 9.94 -21.30 -7.15
C LEU A 50 11.06 -21.58 -8.14
N TYR A 51 10.72 -21.86 -9.40
CA TYR A 51 11.69 -22.14 -10.47
C TYR A 51 12.10 -20.89 -11.25
N GLY A 52 11.61 -19.70 -10.88
CA GLY A 52 11.98 -18.44 -11.52
C GLY A 52 11.41 -18.24 -12.91
N ALA A 53 10.43 -19.05 -13.33
CA ALA A 53 9.67 -18.78 -14.56
C ALA A 53 8.89 -17.46 -14.44
N VAL A 54 8.47 -17.12 -13.21
CA VAL A 54 7.91 -15.82 -12.85
C VAL A 54 8.64 -15.25 -11.65
N ASN A 55 9.08 -13.99 -11.74
CA ASN A 55 9.62 -13.26 -10.60
C ASN A 55 8.50 -12.88 -9.61
N PRO A 56 8.63 -13.21 -8.30
CA PRO A 56 7.61 -12.84 -7.31
C PRO A 56 7.44 -11.32 -7.26
N SER A 57 6.19 -10.90 -7.20
CA SER A 57 5.80 -9.48 -7.18
C SER A 57 4.54 -9.23 -6.34
N GLY A 58 4.18 -10.20 -5.48
CA GLY A 58 3.14 -10.04 -4.48
C GLY A 58 3.67 -9.26 -3.27
N HIS A 59 2.81 -8.47 -2.66
CA HIS A 59 3.11 -7.71 -1.44
C HIS A 59 1.99 -7.98 -0.42
N LEU A 60 2.34 -8.01 0.87
CA LEU A 60 1.40 -8.34 1.93
C LEU A 60 0.27 -7.30 2.02
N PRO A 61 -1.01 -7.72 1.97
CA PRO A 61 -2.14 -6.82 2.14
C PRO A 61 -2.49 -6.54 3.62
N TYR A 62 -1.67 -7.03 4.54
CA TYR A 62 -1.80 -6.90 5.99
C TYR A 62 -0.42 -7.00 6.64
N THR A 63 -0.30 -6.62 7.91
CA THR A 63 0.94 -6.76 8.68
C THR A 63 1.10 -8.22 9.17
N ILE A 64 2.34 -8.72 9.24
CA ILE A 64 2.67 -9.96 9.96
C ILE A 64 3.43 -9.55 11.22
N ALA A 65 2.72 -9.61 12.34
CA ALA A 65 3.28 -9.32 13.65
C ALA A 65 4.19 -10.44 14.15
N ARG A 66 4.98 -10.13 15.18
CA ARG A 66 5.87 -11.11 15.82
C ARG A 66 5.09 -12.08 16.69
N GLU A 67 4.13 -11.55 17.43
CA GLU A 67 3.31 -12.30 18.37
C GLU A 67 1.83 -12.02 18.14
N GLU A 68 0.96 -12.99 18.48
CA GLU A 68 -0.48 -12.83 18.34
C GLU A 68 -1.00 -11.71 19.25
N SER A 69 -0.40 -11.55 20.43
CA SER A 69 -0.71 -10.49 21.39
C SER A 69 -0.47 -9.08 20.85
N ASP A 70 0.33 -8.91 19.80
CA ASP A 70 0.52 -7.60 19.14
C ASP A 70 -0.78 -7.09 18.48
N TYR A 71 -1.77 -7.98 18.24
CA TYR A 71 -3.11 -7.64 17.77
C TYR A 71 -4.15 -7.47 18.89
N SER A 72 -3.74 -7.50 20.16
CA SER A 72 -4.66 -7.40 21.31
C SER A 72 -5.50 -6.10 21.35
N PHE A 73 -5.09 -5.08 20.59
CA PHE A 73 -5.86 -3.83 20.42
C PHE A 73 -7.19 -4.01 19.66
N ALA A 74 -7.35 -5.09 18.88
CA ALA A 74 -8.55 -5.39 18.11
C ALA A 74 -9.13 -6.76 18.54
N PRO A 75 -9.64 -6.88 19.78
CA PRO A 75 -10.12 -8.15 20.29
C PRO A 75 -11.40 -8.59 19.59
N ILE A 76 -11.55 -9.91 19.39
CA ILE A 76 -12.82 -10.48 18.96
C ILE A 76 -13.74 -10.54 20.19
N ALA A 77 -14.87 -9.82 20.15
CA ALA A 77 -15.87 -9.89 21.20
C ALA A 77 -16.35 -11.34 21.40
N ASN A 78 -16.05 -11.92 22.55
CA ASN A 78 -16.44 -13.27 22.92
C ASN A 78 -16.94 -13.29 24.37
N SER A 79 -18.00 -14.04 24.63
CA SER A 79 -18.51 -14.22 25.99
C SER A 79 -19.39 -15.46 26.10
N THR A 80 -19.00 -16.40 26.96
CA THR A 80 -19.84 -17.56 27.30
C THR A 80 -21.00 -17.19 28.21
N ALA A 81 -20.86 -16.11 28.99
CA ALA A 81 -21.93 -15.60 29.86
C ALA A 81 -23.10 -15.00 29.06
N LEU A 82 -22.85 -14.57 27.82
CA LEU A 82 -23.86 -14.00 26.93
C LEU A 82 -24.50 -15.03 25.97
N LEU A 83 -24.16 -16.32 26.10
CA LEU A 83 -24.62 -17.36 25.15
C LEU A 83 -26.15 -17.48 25.09
N GLU A 84 -26.80 -17.46 26.24
CA GLU A 84 -28.27 -17.64 26.38
C GLU A 84 -28.99 -16.31 26.67
N THR A 85 -28.32 -15.17 26.47
CA THR A 85 -28.95 -13.87 26.73
C THR A 85 -30.11 -13.63 25.78
N THR A 86 -31.23 -13.14 26.31
CA THR A 86 -32.37 -12.67 25.51
C THR A 86 -32.33 -11.16 25.27
N ASP A 87 -31.36 -10.45 25.86
CA ASP A 87 -31.16 -9.02 25.64
C ASP A 87 -30.42 -8.79 24.31
N ILE A 88 -31.12 -8.17 23.36
CA ILE A 88 -30.63 -7.86 22.02
C ILE A 88 -29.48 -6.85 22.00
N TYR A 89 -29.22 -6.14 23.11
CA TYR A 89 -28.13 -5.17 23.23
C TYR A 89 -26.93 -5.71 24.03
N ALA A 90 -26.97 -6.95 24.53
CA ALA A 90 -25.93 -7.45 25.42
C ALA A 90 -24.56 -7.66 24.74
N TRP A 91 -24.55 -7.96 23.44
CA TRP A 91 -23.31 -8.06 22.66
C TRP A 91 -22.87 -6.69 22.18
N GLN A 92 -21.71 -6.22 22.63
CA GLN A 92 -21.08 -4.98 22.21
C GLN A 92 -19.64 -5.24 21.77
N SER A 93 -19.16 -4.41 20.84
CA SER A 93 -17.77 -4.39 20.39
C SER A 93 -17.41 -2.92 20.19
N ASP A 94 -16.65 -2.35 21.11
CA ASP A 94 -16.32 -0.93 21.10
C ASP A 94 -15.03 -0.70 20.31
N PHE A 95 -15.10 0.14 19.27
CA PHE A 95 -13.99 0.40 18.35
C PHE A 95 -13.11 1.55 18.88
N THR A 96 -12.57 1.33 20.07
CA THR A 96 -11.75 2.32 20.83
C THR A 96 -10.37 2.58 20.20
N GLU A 97 -9.95 1.74 19.27
CA GLU A 97 -8.73 1.91 18.48
C GLU A 97 -8.89 2.94 17.34
N HIS A 98 -10.13 3.39 17.07
CA HIS A 98 -10.44 4.39 16.06
C HIS A 98 -9.88 4.02 14.67
N LEU A 99 -8.98 4.83 14.12
CA LEU A 99 -8.36 4.60 12.81
C LEU A 99 -7.13 3.69 12.86
N LEU A 100 -6.66 3.36 14.07
CA LEU A 100 -5.45 2.60 14.31
C LEU A 100 -5.69 1.09 14.24
N ILE A 101 -5.91 0.62 13.00
CA ILE A 101 -5.98 -0.81 12.68
C ILE A 101 -4.81 -1.21 11.76
N ASP A 102 -4.38 -2.47 11.88
CA ASP A 102 -3.24 -3.03 11.14
C ASP A 102 -2.01 -2.10 11.19
N TYR A 103 -1.30 -1.85 10.08
CA TYR A 103 -0.05 -1.09 10.06
C TYR A 103 -0.16 0.31 10.68
N ARG A 104 -1.35 0.91 10.71
CA ARG A 104 -1.57 2.21 11.34
C ARG A 104 -1.33 2.14 12.84
N HIS A 105 -1.80 1.08 13.48
CA HIS A 105 -1.54 0.80 14.90
C HIS A 105 -0.05 0.59 15.14
N PHE A 106 0.55 -0.35 14.37
CA PHE A 106 1.96 -0.70 14.52
C PHE A 106 2.88 0.49 14.28
N ASP A 107 2.57 1.36 13.33
CA ASP A 107 3.35 2.55 13.04
C ASP A 107 3.16 3.64 14.09
N TYR A 108 1.92 3.88 14.55
CA TYR A 108 1.63 4.89 15.57
C TYR A 108 2.35 4.61 16.89
N TYR A 109 2.32 3.36 17.35
CA TYR A 109 3.00 2.94 18.58
C TYR A 109 4.45 2.49 18.35
N ASN A 110 4.96 2.59 17.12
CA ASN A 110 6.31 2.16 16.73
C ASN A 110 6.62 0.70 17.16
N ILE A 111 5.64 -0.19 17.01
CA ILE A 111 5.75 -1.62 17.33
C ILE A 111 6.51 -2.33 16.20
N SER A 112 7.43 -3.22 16.57
CA SER A 112 8.19 -4.02 15.60
C SER A 112 7.33 -5.15 15.03
N VAL A 113 7.52 -5.45 13.74
CA VAL A 113 6.81 -6.50 13.00
C VAL A 113 7.84 -7.42 12.36
N ASP A 114 7.43 -8.64 11.99
CA ASP A 114 8.29 -9.51 11.17
C ASP A 114 8.24 -9.08 9.71
N TYR A 115 7.04 -8.76 9.20
CA TYR A 115 6.84 -8.22 7.86
C TYR A 115 5.74 -7.17 7.87
N GLU A 116 6.03 -5.97 7.40
CA GLU A 116 5.08 -4.86 7.40
C GLU A 116 4.03 -4.94 6.29
N PHE A 117 2.95 -4.19 6.45
CA PHE A 117 1.98 -3.97 5.36
C PHE A 117 2.68 -3.48 4.08
N GLY A 118 2.30 -4.07 2.96
CA GLY A 118 2.86 -3.77 1.67
C GLY A 118 4.29 -4.30 1.46
N PHE A 119 4.83 -5.16 2.33
CA PHE A 119 6.13 -5.80 2.13
C PHE A 119 6.07 -6.95 1.13
N GLY A 120 7.08 -7.07 0.28
CA GLY A 120 7.25 -8.16 -0.66
C GLY A 120 8.64 -8.15 -1.28
N LEU A 121 9.28 -9.31 -1.37
CA LEU A 121 10.58 -9.45 -2.04
C LEU A 121 10.39 -9.77 -3.54
N SER A 122 11.47 -9.56 -4.28
CA SER A 122 11.61 -9.91 -5.70
C SER A 122 12.95 -10.62 -5.93
N TYR A 123 13.09 -11.35 -7.03
CA TYR A 123 14.40 -11.85 -7.48
C TYR A 123 15.30 -10.76 -8.06
N THR A 124 14.81 -9.53 -8.18
CA THR A 124 15.61 -8.35 -8.51
C THR A 124 15.47 -7.28 -7.43
N THR A 125 16.23 -6.19 -7.57
CA THR A 125 16.16 -5.03 -6.68
C THR A 125 15.64 -3.82 -7.42
N PHE A 126 14.94 -2.93 -6.70
CA PHE A 126 14.44 -1.68 -7.25
C PHE A 126 14.93 -0.48 -6.43
N SER A 127 15.11 0.65 -7.10
CA SER A 127 15.39 1.94 -6.47
C SER A 127 14.31 2.96 -6.85
N MET A 128 14.09 3.95 -5.98
CA MET A 128 13.16 5.05 -6.23
C MET A 128 13.88 6.40 -6.05
N SER A 129 13.61 7.35 -6.92
CA SER A 129 14.20 8.70 -6.91
C SER A 129 13.27 9.74 -7.54
N ASN A 130 13.69 11.01 -7.56
CA ASN A 130 13.02 12.11 -8.26
C ASN A 130 11.53 12.27 -7.90
N LEU A 131 11.22 12.26 -6.60
CA LEU A 131 9.86 12.53 -6.13
C LEU A 131 9.47 13.96 -6.52
N ALA A 132 8.37 14.12 -7.23
CA ALA A 132 7.79 15.42 -7.58
C ALA A 132 6.31 15.46 -7.20
N ILE A 133 5.87 16.63 -6.74
CA ILE A 133 4.48 16.89 -6.34
C ILE A 133 4.00 18.09 -7.14
N THR A 134 2.95 17.90 -7.92
CA THR A 134 2.37 18.94 -8.78
C THR A 134 0.92 19.17 -8.39
N ALA A 135 0.55 20.42 -8.11
CA ALA A 135 -0.84 20.79 -7.90
C ALA A 135 -1.59 20.84 -9.23
N SER A 136 -2.76 20.21 -9.30
CA SER A 136 -3.62 20.18 -10.48
C SER A 136 -4.51 21.43 -10.59
N SER A 137 -4.69 22.17 -9.48
CA SER A 137 -5.41 23.44 -9.44
C SER A 137 -4.67 24.47 -8.58
N SER A 138 -4.80 25.75 -8.94
CA SER A 138 -4.09 26.84 -8.26
C SER A 138 -4.80 27.38 -7.01
N SER A 139 -6.01 26.91 -6.68
CA SER A 139 -6.76 27.37 -5.51
C SER A 139 -7.78 26.33 -5.04
N LEU A 140 -7.37 25.48 -4.10
CA LEU A 140 -8.29 24.59 -3.39
C LEU A 140 -9.00 25.34 -2.27
N THR A 141 -10.31 25.12 -2.13
CA THR A 141 -11.09 25.48 -0.94
C THR A 141 -11.06 24.36 0.09
N ALA A 142 -11.36 24.68 1.35
CA ALA A 142 -11.41 23.70 2.44
C ALA A 142 -12.44 22.58 2.18
N THR A 143 -13.62 22.94 1.66
CA THR A 143 -14.67 21.98 1.30
C THR A 143 -14.91 21.94 -0.20
N ALA A 144 -15.47 20.83 -0.68
CA ALA A 144 -15.96 20.71 -2.05
C ALA A 144 -17.17 21.64 -2.27
N ALA A 145 -17.32 22.17 -3.49
CA ALA A 145 -18.51 22.93 -3.83
C ALA A 145 -19.77 22.05 -3.65
N PRO A 146 -20.88 22.58 -3.10
CA PRO A 146 -22.12 21.83 -2.99
C PRO A 146 -22.57 21.32 -4.35
N ALA A 147 -22.82 20.02 -4.44
CA ALA A 147 -23.29 19.36 -5.65
C ALA A 147 -24.32 18.28 -5.28
N LYS A 148 -25.12 17.86 -6.26
CA LYS A 148 -26.04 16.74 -6.09
C LYS A 148 -25.23 15.50 -5.70
N ILE A 149 -25.59 14.88 -4.58
CA ILE A 149 -24.95 13.64 -4.12
C ILE A 149 -25.13 12.54 -5.16
N ALA A 150 -24.02 11.87 -5.49
CA ALA A 150 -23.96 10.71 -6.37
C ALA A 150 -23.49 9.48 -5.57
N PRO A 151 -23.51 8.26 -6.13
CA PRO A 151 -22.85 7.11 -5.50
C PRO A 151 -21.40 7.46 -5.15
N GLY A 152 -21.03 7.32 -3.88
CA GLY A 152 -19.72 7.72 -3.35
C GLY A 152 -19.67 9.11 -2.69
N GLY A 153 -20.72 9.95 -2.80
CA GLY A 153 -20.80 11.23 -2.10
C GLY A 153 -20.82 12.44 -3.04
N ASN A 154 -20.36 13.60 -2.55
CA ASN A 154 -20.23 14.81 -3.35
C ASN A 154 -19.22 14.55 -4.50
N PRO A 155 -19.59 14.73 -5.78
CA PRO A 155 -18.70 14.52 -6.93
C PRO A 155 -17.36 15.26 -6.85
N GLY A 156 -17.33 16.45 -6.23
CA GLY A 156 -16.11 17.25 -6.08
C GLY A 156 -15.03 16.61 -5.18
N LEU A 157 -15.39 15.58 -4.40
CA LEU A 157 -14.44 14.80 -3.61
C LEU A 157 -13.51 13.93 -4.46
N TRP A 158 -13.93 13.63 -5.69
CA TRP A 158 -13.26 12.71 -6.60
C TRP A 158 -12.44 13.42 -7.68
N GLU A 159 -12.33 14.74 -7.61
CA GLU A 159 -11.46 15.52 -8.48
C GLU A 159 -9.99 15.34 -8.09
N THR A 160 -9.13 15.04 -9.06
CA THR A 160 -7.67 15.02 -8.88
C THR A 160 -7.17 16.44 -8.62
N VAL A 161 -6.55 16.64 -7.45
CA VAL A 161 -6.09 17.95 -6.98
C VAL A 161 -4.57 18.03 -6.89
N TYR A 162 -3.90 16.88 -6.76
CA TYR A 162 -2.46 16.76 -6.84
C TYR A 162 -2.08 15.52 -7.65
N THR A 163 -0.92 15.57 -8.30
CA THR A 163 -0.25 14.42 -8.88
C THR A 163 1.13 14.29 -8.26
N VAL A 164 1.42 13.13 -7.70
CA VAL A 164 2.75 12.77 -7.19
C VAL A 164 3.40 11.80 -8.15
N THR A 165 4.65 12.03 -8.51
CA THR A 165 5.42 11.10 -9.37
C THR A 165 6.74 10.73 -8.72
N ALA A 166 7.24 9.53 -9.02
CA ALA A 166 8.58 9.09 -8.64
C ALA A 166 9.19 8.20 -9.73
N THR A 167 10.48 8.33 -10.00
CA THR A 167 11.21 7.42 -10.88
C THR A 167 11.50 6.12 -10.15
N VAL A 168 11.18 4.99 -10.77
CA VAL A 168 11.43 3.64 -10.27
C VAL A 168 12.35 2.94 -11.26
N SER A 169 13.44 2.34 -10.78
CA SER A 169 14.44 1.67 -11.62
C SER A 169 14.69 0.26 -11.13
N ASN A 170 14.79 -0.70 -12.05
CA ASN A 170 15.27 -2.05 -11.77
C ASN A 170 16.80 -2.03 -11.74
N THR A 171 17.38 -2.23 -10.56
CA THR A 171 18.83 -2.15 -10.33
C THR A 171 19.50 -3.51 -10.25
N GLY A 172 18.74 -4.60 -10.31
CA GLY A 172 19.28 -5.96 -10.34
C GLY A 172 19.51 -6.49 -11.75
N SER A 173 19.78 -7.79 -11.83
CA SER A 173 20.21 -8.46 -13.07
C SER A 173 19.09 -9.20 -13.81
N VAL A 174 17.87 -9.25 -13.27
CA VAL A 174 16.73 -9.94 -13.88
C VAL A 174 15.52 -9.02 -13.97
N ALA A 175 14.65 -9.25 -14.95
CA ALA A 175 13.40 -8.52 -15.07
C ALA A 175 12.46 -8.84 -13.89
N GLY A 176 11.60 -7.88 -13.53
CA GLY A 176 10.66 -8.03 -12.43
C GLY A 176 9.62 -6.93 -12.38
N ALA A 177 8.59 -7.11 -11.57
CA ALA A 177 7.58 -6.09 -11.35
C ALA A 177 7.72 -5.47 -9.95
N ALA A 178 7.91 -4.15 -9.90
CA ALA A 178 7.88 -3.37 -8.66
C ALA A 178 6.45 -3.00 -8.30
N VAL A 179 6.17 -2.79 -7.00
CA VAL A 179 4.93 -2.18 -6.51
C VAL A 179 5.26 -0.91 -5.70
N PRO A 180 5.48 0.23 -6.38
CA PRO A 180 5.62 1.53 -5.72
C PRO A 180 4.35 1.88 -4.96
N GLN A 181 4.49 2.39 -3.74
CA GLN A 181 3.38 2.74 -2.85
C GLN A 181 3.54 4.19 -2.38
N LEU A 182 2.42 4.91 -2.30
CA LEU A 182 2.33 6.28 -1.83
C LEU A 182 1.46 6.35 -0.58
N TYR A 183 2.00 6.95 0.47
CA TYR A 183 1.34 7.22 1.73
C TYR A 183 1.30 8.72 2.02
N LEU A 184 0.22 9.18 2.63
CA LEU A 184 0.09 10.55 3.14
C LEU A 184 0.06 10.55 4.67
N GLY A 185 0.81 11.47 5.28
CA GLY A 185 0.71 11.79 6.71
C GLY A 185 -0.08 13.08 6.89
N LEU A 186 -1.29 12.97 7.42
CA LEU A 186 -2.06 14.14 7.82
C LEU A 186 -1.49 14.72 9.13
N PRO A 187 -1.63 16.03 9.35
CA PRO A 187 -1.23 16.68 10.60
C PRO A 187 -1.83 15.96 11.81
N GLN A 188 -0.99 15.69 12.81
CA GLN A 188 -1.45 15.14 14.08
C GLN A 188 -2.14 16.24 14.89
N PRO A 189 -3.34 16.02 15.45
CA PRO A 189 -3.95 16.99 16.33
C PRO A 189 -3.09 17.16 17.59
N THR A 190 -3.01 18.40 18.08
CA THR A 190 -2.04 18.80 19.11
C THR A 190 -2.64 18.90 20.51
N ALA A 191 -3.96 18.75 20.66
CA ALA A 191 -4.67 19.13 21.87
C ALA A 191 -5.44 17.98 22.55
N ASP A 192 -6.03 17.06 21.79
CA ASP A 192 -6.88 16.00 22.33
C ASP A 192 -6.26 14.61 22.06
N LEU A 193 -5.95 13.88 23.12
CA LEU A 193 -5.43 12.50 23.04
C LEU A 193 -6.47 11.52 22.45
N ASP A 194 -7.73 11.92 22.38
CA ASP A 194 -8.83 11.12 21.84
C ASP A 194 -9.00 11.30 20.32
N ASP A 195 -8.36 12.29 19.70
CA ASP A 195 -8.38 12.49 18.24
C ASP A 195 -7.13 11.88 17.62
N ILE A 196 -7.05 10.54 17.59
CA ILE A 196 -5.84 9.87 17.10
C ILE A 196 -5.90 9.73 15.57
N THR A 197 -4.93 10.31 14.87
CA THR A 197 -4.77 10.13 13.43
C THR A 197 -3.55 9.26 13.10
N PRO A 198 -3.62 8.33 12.14
CA PRO A 198 -2.48 7.51 11.78
C PRO A 198 -1.28 8.36 11.33
N VAL A 199 -0.06 7.88 11.62
CA VAL A 199 1.20 8.55 11.19
C VAL A 199 1.22 8.76 9.68
N LYS A 200 0.75 7.75 8.95
CA LYS A 200 0.58 7.79 7.49
C LYS A 200 -0.46 6.77 7.02
N VAL A 201 -1.07 7.03 5.87
CA VAL A 201 -2.12 6.19 5.28
C VAL A 201 -1.88 6.00 3.78
N LEU A 202 -2.02 4.77 3.28
CA LEU A 202 -1.90 4.47 1.85
C LEU A 202 -2.93 5.28 1.05
N ARG A 203 -2.49 5.85 -0.08
CA ARG A 203 -3.32 6.61 -1.03
C ARG A 203 -3.11 6.23 -2.49
N GLY A 204 -2.00 5.59 -2.83
CA GLY A 204 -1.77 5.14 -4.19
C GLY A 204 -0.79 3.97 -4.22
N PHE A 205 -0.95 3.11 -5.20
CA PHE A 205 0.05 2.12 -5.57
C PHE A 205 -0.11 1.79 -7.05
N GLU A 206 0.99 1.41 -7.68
CA GLU A 206 1.00 0.93 -9.06
C GLU A 206 1.81 -0.37 -9.14
N LYS A 207 1.63 -1.15 -10.21
CA LYS A 207 2.48 -2.31 -10.49
C LYS A 207 3.16 -2.11 -11.83
N ILE A 208 4.49 -2.04 -11.81
CA ILE A 208 5.30 -1.66 -12.97
C ILE A 208 6.30 -2.77 -13.27
N TYR A 209 6.18 -3.37 -14.45
CA TYR A 209 7.16 -4.32 -14.97
C TYR A 209 8.36 -3.59 -15.57
N LEU A 210 9.57 -4.02 -15.22
CA LEU A 210 10.82 -3.42 -15.68
C LEU A 210 11.83 -4.51 -16.04
N GLU A 211 12.39 -4.40 -17.25
CA GLU A 211 13.61 -5.10 -17.63
C GLU A 211 14.79 -4.69 -16.73
N ALA A 212 15.84 -5.52 -16.66
CA ALA A 212 17.04 -5.20 -15.90
C ALA A 212 17.66 -3.88 -16.39
N GLY A 213 17.95 -2.95 -15.47
CA GLY A 213 18.49 -1.62 -15.77
C GLY A 213 17.48 -0.62 -16.32
N ALA A 214 16.22 -1.00 -16.57
CA ALA A 214 15.19 -0.09 -17.04
C ALA A 214 14.60 0.76 -15.91
N SER A 215 14.08 1.94 -16.29
CA SER A 215 13.39 2.86 -15.39
C SER A 215 12.02 3.25 -15.96
N ALA A 216 11.08 3.54 -15.07
CA ALA A 216 9.78 4.13 -15.41
C ALA A 216 9.36 5.15 -14.34
N THR A 217 8.34 5.95 -14.66
CA THR A 217 7.75 6.90 -13.71
C THR A 217 6.49 6.27 -13.11
N ALA A 218 6.48 6.08 -11.79
CA ALA A 218 5.25 5.80 -11.05
C ALA A 218 4.46 7.10 -10.88
N THR A 219 3.15 7.05 -11.11
CA THR A 219 2.27 8.22 -11.04
C THR A 219 1.12 7.96 -10.08
N PHE A 220 0.87 8.89 -9.18
CA PHE A 220 -0.18 8.79 -8.17
C PHE A 220 -1.05 10.04 -8.24
N GLU A 221 -2.28 9.87 -8.70
CA GLU A 221 -3.29 10.93 -8.67
C GLU A 221 -3.94 10.96 -7.28
N LEU A 222 -3.87 12.12 -6.62
CA LEU A 222 -4.49 12.35 -5.33
C LEU A 222 -5.77 13.15 -5.53
N MET A 223 -6.89 12.54 -5.17
CA MET A 223 -8.20 13.15 -5.20
C MET A 223 -8.39 14.09 -4.01
N ARG A 224 -9.34 15.02 -4.09
CA ARG A 224 -9.70 15.90 -2.96
C ARG A 224 -9.92 15.10 -1.67
N ARG A 225 -10.65 13.98 -1.76
CA ARG A 225 -10.93 13.08 -0.64
C ARG A 225 -9.66 12.52 0.00
N ASP A 226 -8.62 12.24 -0.79
CA ASP A 226 -7.39 11.60 -0.29
C ASP A 226 -6.64 12.49 0.69
N ILE A 227 -6.77 13.80 0.53
CA ILE A 227 -6.14 14.84 1.35
C ILE A 227 -7.11 15.48 2.36
N SER A 228 -8.32 14.94 2.49
CA SER A 228 -9.34 15.39 3.44
C SER A 228 -9.44 14.48 4.66
N TYR A 229 -10.01 15.03 5.74
CA TYR A 229 -10.53 14.30 6.88
C TYR A 229 -12.03 14.58 7.05
N TRP A 230 -12.72 13.75 7.82
CA TRP A 230 -14.13 13.98 8.14
C TRP A 230 -14.25 14.89 9.36
N ASP A 231 -14.81 16.09 9.20
CA ASP A 231 -15.11 16.98 10.32
C ASP A 231 -16.50 16.64 10.88
N ILE A 232 -16.54 16.23 12.16
CA ILE A 232 -17.77 15.85 12.84
C ILE A 232 -18.67 17.06 13.14
N ILE A 233 -18.12 18.26 13.23
CA ILE A 233 -18.91 19.46 13.53
C ILE A 233 -19.66 19.91 12.28
N SER A 234 -18.95 20.06 11.15
CA SER A 234 -19.58 20.41 9.88
C SER A 234 -20.30 19.24 9.20
N GLN A 235 -20.04 18.00 9.62
CA GLN A 235 -20.51 16.77 8.96
C GLN A 235 -20.12 16.74 7.47
N ASP A 236 -18.86 17.09 7.17
CA ASP A 236 -18.35 17.15 5.80
C ASP A 236 -16.87 16.72 5.71
N TRP A 237 -16.43 16.43 4.50
CA TRP A 237 -15.02 16.22 4.19
C TRP A 237 -14.30 17.57 4.04
N VAL A 238 -13.31 17.79 4.89
CA VAL A 238 -12.57 19.06 4.97
C VAL A 238 -11.09 18.81 4.68
N ILE A 239 -10.50 19.66 3.85
CA ILE A 239 -9.05 19.78 3.72
C ILE A 239 -8.53 20.67 4.85
N GLY A 240 -7.62 20.16 5.66
CA GLY A 240 -6.95 20.95 6.70
C GLY A 240 -5.98 21.99 6.13
N ALA A 241 -5.79 23.10 6.84
CA ALA A 241 -4.84 24.16 6.43
C ALA A 241 -3.36 23.80 6.66
N SER A 242 -3.09 22.74 7.42
CA SER A 242 -1.75 22.33 7.80
C SER A 242 -1.06 21.49 6.72
N THR A 243 0.27 21.42 6.79
CA THR A 243 1.11 20.67 5.85
C THR A 243 0.81 19.17 5.88
N ILE A 244 0.67 18.57 4.69
CA ILE A 244 0.53 17.13 4.49
C ILE A 244 1.89 16.55 4.11
N GLY A 245 2.31 15.50 4.82
CA GLY A 245 3.51 14.72 4.48
C GLY A 245 3.23 13.72 3.38
N VAL A 246 4.21 13.53 2.48
CA VAL A 246 4.17 12.57 1.38
C VAL A 246 5.31 11.57 1.57
N PHE A 247 5.00 10.28 1.53
CA PHE A 247 5.96 9.20 1.72
C PHE A 247 5.80 8.19 0.58
N ALA A 248 6.82 8.02 -0.25
CA ALA A 248 6.84 7.08 -1.35
C ALA A 248 7.89 5.99 -1.11
N GLY A 249 7.53 4.73 -1.35
CA GLY A 249 8.36 3.58 -1.01
C GLY A 249 7.91 2.29 -1.67
N PHE A 250 8.46 1.17 -1.21
CA PHE A 250 8.07 -0.18 -1.66
C PHE A 250 7.29 -0.97 -0.61
N SER A 251 7.14 -0.44 0.61
CA SER A 251 6.26 -0.94 1.66
C SER A 251 5.89 0.20 2.62
N SER A 252 5.07 -0.07 3.64
CA SER A 252 4.76 0.92 4.68
C SER A 252 5.95 1.35 5.52
N ARG A 253 7.05 0.58 5.54
CA ARG A 253 8.27 0.89 6.31
C ARG A 253 9.52 1.04 5.46
N ASP A 254 9.51 0.60 4.20
CA ASP A 254 10.56 0.87 3.22
C ASP A 254 10.27 2.15 2.42
N ILE A 255 10.36 3.29 3.10
CA ILE A 255 10.16 4.62 2.50
C ILE A 255 11.46 5.10 1.87
N ARG A 256 11.41 5.40 0.56
CA ARG A 256 12.58 5.74 -0.26
C ARG A 256 12.66 7.22 -0.61
N ALA A 257 11.53 7.91 -0.65
CA ALA A 257 11.46 9.33 -0.91
C ALA A 257 10.35 9.98 -0.09
N THR A 258 10.58 11.20 0.35
CA THR A 258 9.60 11.99 1.11
C THR A 258 9.47 13.39 0.52
N GLY A 259 8.32 14.01 0.77
CA GLY A 259 8.01 15.37 0.39
C GLY A 259 6.86 15.90 1.23
N SER A 260 6.39 17.10 0.94
CA SER A 260 5.21 17.66 1.58
C SER A 260 4.60 18.77 0.75
N PHE A 261 3.35 19.11 1.04
CA PHE A 261 2.68 20.27 0.46
C PHE A 261 1.65 20.84 1.46
N THR A 262 1.32 22.11 1.30
CA THR A 262 0.25 22.78 2.06
C THR A 262 -0.93 23.00 1.11
N PRO A 263 -2.06 22.29 1.30
CA PRO A 263 -3.16 22.31 0.32
C PRO A 263 -3.85 23.65 0.15
N LEU A 264 -4.00 24.39 1.24
CA LEU A 264 -4.70 25.67 1.26
C LEU A 264 -3.67 26.79 1.26
N SER A 265 -3.65 27.57 0.18
CA SER A 265 -2.90 28.84 0.12
C SER A 265 -3.45 29.75 1.22
N GLY A 266 -2.62 30.14 2.18
CA GLY A 266 -3.05 31.02 3.27
C GLY A 266 -3.79 32.24 2.72
N THR A 267 -5.02 32.46 3.16
CA THR A 267 -5.68 33.76 3.02
C THR A 267 -4.84 34.76 3.81
N GLY A 268 -4.04 35.55 3.11
CA GLY A 268 -3.38 36.70 3.70
C GLY A 268 -4.43 37.59 4.34
N SER A 269 -4.38 37.71 5.67
CA SER A 269 -4.88 38.89 6.36
C SER A 269 -4.20 40.12 5.75
N GLY A 270 -4.97 41.17 5.49
CA GLY A 270 -4.62 42.26 4.58
C GLY A 270 -3.25 42.92 4.78
N GLY A 271 -2.61 43.26 3.65
CA GLY A 271 -1.39 44.06 3.60
C GLY A 271 -0.92 44.25 2.16
N ASN A 272 -0.86 45.51 1.73
CA ASN A 272 -0.57 45.97 0.38
C ASN A 272 0.88 45.68 -0.08
N GLY A 273 1.07 45.22 -1.33
CA GLY A 273 2.30 45.44 -2.12
C GLY A 273 3.24 44.25 -2.41
N GLY A 274 3.25 43.79 -3.66
CA GLY A 274 4.48 43.44 -4.40
C GLY A 274 4.89 41.95 -4.52
N GLY A 275 4.83 41.43 -5.75
CA GLY A 275 5.77 40.41 -6.26
C GLY A 275 5.34 38.94 -6.15
N TYR A 276 4.70 38.41 -7.19
CA TYR A 276 4.51 36.96 -7.35
C TYR A 276 5.85 36.28 -7.68
N SER A 277 6.25 35.31 -6.87
CA SER A 277 7.29 34.32 -7.22
C SER A 277 6.72 32.91 -7.06
N ASN A 278 6.89 32.11 -8.12
CA ASN A 278 6.40 30.76 -8.27
C ASN A 278 7.18 29.83 -7.32
N GLY A 279 6.54 29.38 -6.23
CA GLY A 279 7.17 28.54 -5.21
C GLY A 279 7.41 27.12 -5.72
N THR A 280 8.66 26.78 -5.98
CA THR A 280 9.10 25.39 -6.18
C THR A 280 9.02 24.68 -4.82
N ALA A 281 8.19 23.63 -4.70
CA ALA A 281 8.17 22.80 -3.51
C ALA A 281 9.54 22.10 -3.38
N SER A 282 10.25 22.40 -2.29
CA SER A 282 11.56 21.82 -1.99
C SER A 282 11.37 20.39 -1.48
N ALA A 283 11.65 19.40 -2.33
CA ALA A 283 11.82 18.01 -1.90
C ALA A 283 13.26 17.80 -1.39
N THR A 284 13.41 17.44 -0.11
CA THR A 284 14.71 17.03 0.43
C THR A 284 14.83 15.51 0.27
N ALA A 285 15.60 15.06 -0.72
CA ALA A 285 15.96 13.65 -0.84
C ALA A 285 17.05 13.30 0.18
N SER A 286 16.68 12.77 1.34
CA SER A 286 17.62 12.12 2.25
C SER A 286 17.62 10.62 1.99
N ALA A 287 18.61 10.15 1.21
CA ALA A 287 18.88 8.74 1.05
C ALA A 287 19.64 8.23 2.29
N THR A 288 18.91 7.77 3.31
CA THR A 288 19.52 6.93 4.35
C THR A 288 19.38 5.48 3.90
N ALA A 289 20.45 4.94 3.32
CA ALA A 289 20.56 3.51 3.08
C ALA A 289 20.76 2.81 4.44
N THR A 290 19.67 2.52 5.16
CA THR A 290 19.72 1.55 6.24
C THR A 290 19.72 0.18 5.58
N ALA A 291 20.89 -0.44 5.49
CA ALA A 291 21.00 -1.85 5.17
C ALA A 291 20.30 -2.65 6.28
N SER A 292 19.04 -3.03 6.06
CA SER A 292 18.49 -4.19 6.75
C SER A 292 19.29 -5.41 6.28
N GLY A 293 19.79 -6.18 7.25
CA GLY A 293 20.86 -7.16 7.05
C GLY A 293 20.70 -8.01 5.80
N SER A 294 21.73 -7.99 4.96
CA SER A 294 21.91 -8.95 3.89
C SER A 294 21.95 -10.36 4.48
N VAL A 295 20.91 -11.16 4.25
CA VAL A 295 21.08 -12.61 4.25
C VAL A 295 21.75 -12.96 2.94
N SER A 296 23.07 -13.10 2.98
CA SER A 296 23.88 -13.56 1.86
C SER A 296 23.61 -15.05 1.60
N GLY A 297 22.64 -15.36 0.74
CA GLY A 297 22.46 -16.67 0.14
C GLY A 297 23.12 -16.71 -1.24
N SER A 298 24.38 -17.14 -1.32
CA SER A 298 25.05 -17.41 -2.60
C SER A 298 24.51 -18.72 -3.19
N ALA A 299 23.63 -18.64 -4.18
CA ALA A 299 23.29 -19.78 -5.03
C ALA A 299 24.17 -19.76 -6.29
N THR A 300 25.35 -20.39 -6.22
CA THR A 300 26.11 -20.77 -7.42
C THR A 300 25.48 -22.03 -8.00
N GLY A 301 24.67 -21.86 -9.04
CA GLY A 301 24.13 -22.96 -9.85
C GLY A 301 24.22 -22.60 -11.33
N SER A 302 25.33 -22.97 -11.97
CA SER A 302 25.50 -22.87 -13.41
C SER A 302 24.67 -23.95 -14.10
N GLY A 303 23.53 -23.56 -14.67
CA GLY A 303 22.73 -24.39 -15.57
C GLY A 303 22.25 -23.55 -16.73
N THR A 304 22.92 -23.65 -17.88
CA THR A 304 22.43 -23.07 -19.14
C THR A 304 21.25 -23.88 -19.63
N ALA A 305 20.05 -23.33 -19.51
CA ALA A 305 18.87 -23.76 -20.26
C ALA A 305 18.48 -22.63 -21.21
N SER A 306 18.77 -22.82 -22.49
CA SER A 306 18.29 -21.94 -23.56
C SER A 306 16.81 -22.24 -23.83
N ALA A 307 15.93 -21.35 -23.37
CA ALA A 307 14.54 -21.31 -23.83
C ALA A 307 14.32 -19.97 -24.54
N SER A 308 14.17 -20.01 -25.85
CA SER A 308 13.76 -18.86 -26.65
C SER A 308 12.25 -18.66 -26.46
N ALA A 309 11.87 -17.64 -25.70
CA ALA A 309 10.49 -17.14 -25.67
C ALA A 309 10.46 -15.76 -26.30
N THR A 310 9.77 -15.65 -27.44
CA THR A 310 9.43 -14.38 -28.08
C THR A 310 8.51 -13.58 -27.17
N ALA A 311 9.02 -12.51 -26.58
CA ALA A 311 8.24 -11.54 -25.84
C ALA A 311 7.41 -10.70 -26.83
N SER A 312 6.10 -10.94 -26.89
CA SER A 312 5.15 -9.94 -27.39
C SER A 312 4.83 -9.00 -26.23
N GLY A 313 5.42 -7.80 -26.22
CA GLY A 313 5.09 -6.77 -25.25
C GLY A 313 3.62 -6.36 -25.38
N TYR A 314 2.88 -6.46 -24.28
CA TYR A 314 1.61 -5.76 -24.09
C TYR A 314 1.61 -5.18 -22.67
N GLY A 315 1.98 -3.90 -22.60
CA GLY A 315 1.81 -3.10 -21.40
C GLY A 315 0.32 -2.84 -21.16
N TRP A 316 -0.14 -3.09 -19.94
CA TRP A 316 -1.44 -2.65 -19.47
C TRP A 316 -1.25 -2.03 -18.08
N GLY A 317 -1.13 -0.71 -18.07
CA GLY A 317 -1.50 0.09 -16.91
C GLY A 317 -3.02 0.21 -16.90
N ASN A 318 -3.62 -0.03 -15.74
CA ASN A 318 -4.96 0.43 -15.36
C ASN A 318 -5.02 0.39 -13.83
N GLY A 319 -4.43 1.39 -13.19
CA GLY A 319 -4.79 1.80 -11.85
C GLY A 319 -6.13 2.52 -11.92
N TRP A 320 -7.10 2.05 -11.15
CA TRP A 320 -8.48 2.53 -11.00
C TRP A 320 -8.78 3.92 -11.59
N ASN A 321 -9.21 3.96 -12.86
CA ASN A 321 -9.85 5.13 -13.44
C ASN A 321 -11.00 4.68 -14.37
N HIS A 322 -12.20 5.21 -14.10
CA HIS A 322 -13.41 5.22 -14.93
C HIS A 322 -14.05 3.87 -15.35
N HIS A 323 -15.21 3.56 -14.73
CA HIS A 323 -16.28 2.84 -15.42
C HIS A 323 -17.54 3.71 -15.47
N TYR A 324 -17.71 4.43 -16.59
CA TYR A 324 -19.02 4.76 -17.14
C TYR A 324 -19.10 4.17 -18.56
N GLY A 325 -20.05 3.24 -18.72
CA GLY A 325 -20.69 2.75 -19.95
C GLY A 325 -19.92 2.70 -21.28
N GLY A 326 -19.71 1.49 -21.79
CA GLY A 326 -19.42 1.25 -23.22
C GLY A 326 -19.01 -0.19 -23.50
N ASP A 327 -19.94 -1.00 -24.00
CA ASP A 327 -19.69 -2.37 -24.50
C ASP A 327 -18.68 -2.37 -25.66
N GLN A 328 -17.59 -3.16 -25.56
CA GLN A 328 -16.99 -3.89 -26.68
C GLN A 328 -16.30 -5.18 -26.20
N LYS A 329 -16.62 -6.31 -26.86
CA LYS A 329 -16.10 -7.67 -26.60
C LYS A 329 -14.83 -7.95 -27.42
N GLY A 330 -13.81 -8.56 -26.79
CA GLY A 330 -12.61 -9.15 -27.40
C GLY A 330 -11.76 -9.91 -26.34
N PRO A 331 -10.90 -10.90 -26.71
CA PRO A 331 -10.76 -12.18 -25.98
C PRO A 331 -9.58 -12.30 -24.99
N TRP A 332 -9.57 -13.42 -24.22
CA TRP A 332 -8.70 -13.88 -23.12
C TRP A 332 -9.01 -13.21 -21.76
N GLY A 333 -9.25 -13.88 -20.63
CA GLY A 333 -9.05 -15.25 -20.19
C GLY A 333 -8.57 -15.22 -18.73
N ASN A 334 -9.47 -15.01 -17.76
CA ASN A 334 -9.28 -15.28 -16.32
C ASN A 334 -10.65 -15.40 -15.63
N ALA A 335 -10.77 -16.37 -14.74
CA ALA A 335 -12.03 -16.91 -14.24
C ALA A 335 -12.75 -15.99 -13.22
N HIS A 336 -13.94 -15.54 -13.60
CA HIS A 336 -15.10 -15.34 -12.70
C HIS A 336 -16.37 -15.66 -13.49
N HIS A 337 -17.28 -16.49 -12.92
CA HIS A 337 -18.71 -16.51 -13.27
C HIS A 337 -19.48 -17.34 -12.26
N TRP A 338 -20.57 -16.77 -11.71
CA TRP A 338 -21.88 -17.44 -11.65
C TRP A 338 -23.00 -16.40 -11.83
N GLY A 339 -23.91 -16.66 -12.76
CA GLY A 339 -25.19 -15.98 -13.00
C GLY A 339 -26.16 -16.98 -13.67
N PRO A 340 -27.49 -16.72 -13.70
CA PRO A 340 -28.49 -17.54 -13.00
C PRO A 340 -29.43 -18.38 -13.91
N PRO A 341 -30.45 -19.05 -13.34
CA PRO A 341 -31.82 -18.67 -13.74
C PRO A 341 -32.78 -18.44 -12.57
N LYS A 342 -33.75 -17.57 -12.84
CA LYS A 342 -34.94 -17.26 -12.03
C LYS A 342 -35.70 -18.53 -11.62
N GLN A 343 -36.17 -18.59 -10.36
CA GLN A 343 -37.58 -18.38 -9.97
C GLN A 343 -37.61 -17.81 -8.56
#